data_AF-A0A5E4ZID9-F1
#
_entry.id   AF-A0A5E4ZID9-F1
#
_cell.length_a   1.000
_cell.length_b   1.000
_cell.length_c   1.000
_cell.angle_alpha   90.00
_cell.angle_beta   90.00
_cell.angle_gamma   90.00
#
_symmetry.space_group_name_H-M   'P 1'
#
loop_
_entity.id
_entity.type
_entity.pdbx_description
1 polymer ?
#
loop_
_entity_poly.entity_id
_entity_poly.type
_entity_poly.pdbx_seq_one_letter_code
_entity_poly.pdbx_strand_id
1 'polypeptide(L)'
;MTVTRMVEKSQIASRPAIRRADASKFIRAAALVVACTASVIATGCASLTPPTPVEPSAGATVEHYRGRFSVRYEQNGEARNTYGNFDWQQNGENATVQLLDPLGQTQAIVRENPRSASLELPGKAPLTGPRLEDVMHDALGFALPVGGLRYWLRMQGAPGSQASIERDPQTQRPTHLKQDGWTIDYQAYFDGTPLRVKRVDLSRDLDGSPLAVRLVIDE
;
A
#
# COMPACT_ATOMS: atom_id res chain seq x y z
N MET A 1 -1.43 -74.88 -22.89
CA MET A 1 -2.30 -76.01 -22.46
C MET A 1 -2.66 -75.77 -20.99
N THR A 2 -3.90 -75.59 -20.55
CA THR A 2 -5.16 -76.34 -20.76
C THR A 2 -5.47 -77.17 -19.50
N VAL A 3 -6.49 -76.68 -18.75
CA VAL A 3 -7.59 -77.47 -18.12
C VAL A 3 -7.32 -78.12 -16.73
N THR A 4 -8.25 -78.23 -15.75
CA THR A 4 -9.57 -77.58 -15.45
C THR A 4 -10.18 -78.22 -14.16
N ARG A 5 -11.15 -77.52 -13.51
CA ARG A 5 -12.13 -78.03 -12.50
C ARG A 5 -11.58 -78.42 -11.09
N MET A 6 -12.38 -78.55 -10.01
CA MET A 6 -13.70 -78.02 -9.55
C MET A 6 -14.05 -78.74 -8.23
N VAL A 7 -15.17 -78.35 -7.58
CA VAL A 7 -15.86 -79.07 -6.47
C VAL A 7 -15.17 -78.87 -5.10
N GLU A 8 -15.61 -77.97 -4.24
CA GLU A 8 -16.87 -77.94 -3.46
C GLU A 8 -16.94 -79.01 -2.35
N LYS A 9 -17.07 -78.54 -1.10
CA LYS A 9 -17.87 -79.26 -0.09
C LYS A 9 -18.43 -78.31 0.97
N SER A 10 -19.65 -78.63 1.39
CA SER A 10 -20.50 -77.87 2.30
C SER A 10 -20.52 -78.50 3.71
N GLN A 11 -21.02 -77.77 4.72
CA GLN A 11 -22.03 -78.18 5.73
C GLN A 11 -21.81 -77.56 7.13
N ILE A 12 -22.87 -76.88 7.63
CA ILE A 12 -23.59 -77.03 8.93
C ILE A 12 -22.70 -77.28 10.20
N ALA A 13 -22.76 -76.50 11.29
CA ALA A 13 -23.93 -76.04 12.07
C ALA A 13 -23.68 -74.63 12.70
N SER A 14 -24.49 -74.04 13.61
CA SER A 14 -25.73 -74.45 14.31
C SER A 14 -26.59 -73.21 14.70
N ARG A 15 -27.57 -73.36 15.62
CA ARG A 15 -28.42 -72.31 16.23
C ARG A 15 -28.60 -72.60 17.74
N PRO A 16 -28.70 -71.58 18.61
CA PRO A 16 -30.00 -71.25 19.25
C PRO A 16 -30.16 -69.72 19.49
N ALA A 17 -31.27 -69.17 19.98
CA ALA A 17 -32.68 -69.57 19.98
C ALA A 17 -33.54 -68.29 19.94
N ILE A 18 -34.73 -68.37 19.36
CA ILE A 18 -35.64 -67.22 19.24
C ILE A 18 -36.51 -67.12 20.50
N ARG A 19 -36.63 -65.92 21.10
CA ARG A 19 -37.85 -65.53 21.81
C ARG A 19 -38.46 -64.30 21.12
N ARG A 20 -39.63 -64.51 20.53
CA ARG A 20 -40.55 -63.42 20.19
C ARG A 20 -41.28 -63.02 21.46
N ALA A 21 -41.45 -61.72 21.67
CA ALA A 21 -42.56 -61.18 22.45
C ALA A 21 -43.48 -60.47 21.44
N ASP A 22 -44.76 -60.79 21.53
CA ASP A 22 -45.77 -60.46 20.53
C ASP A 22 -46.61 -59.24 20.91
N ALA A 23 -47.43 -58.78 19.96
CA ALA A 23 -48.54 -57.83 20.13
C ALA A 23 -48.17 -56.41 20.60
N SER A 24 -48.38 -55.34 19.82
CA SER A 24 -49.58 -54.93 19.07
C SER A 24 -50.81 -54.64 19.96
N LYS A 25 -51.50 -53.53 19.65
CA LYS A 25 -52.65 -52.92 20.34
C LYS A 25 -52.33 -52.12 21.62
N PHE A 26 -52.21 -50.79 21.45
CA PHE A 26 -52.88 -49.73 22.23
C PHE A 26 -52.67 -48.44 21.42
N ILE A 27 -53.39 -48.28 20.30
CA ILE A 27 -54.69 -47.59 20.25
C ILE A 27 -54.61 -46.18 20.88
N ARG A 28 -54.40 -45.21 19.98
CA ARG A 28 -54.98 -43.85 19.92
C ARG A 28 -55.38 -43.14 21.22
N ALA A 29 -54.99 -41.86 21.26
CA ALA A 29 -55.50 -40.76 22.11
C ALA A 29 -54.83 -40.55 23.48
N ALA A 30 -53.76 -39.75 23.46
CA ALA A 30 -53.41 -38.82 24.54
C ALA A 30 -52.60 -37.65 23.94
N ALA A 31 -53.29 -36.63 23.45
CA ALA A 31 -52.68 -35.33 23.16
C ALA A 31 -52.53 -34.54 24.48
N LEU A 32 -51.66 -33.51 24.47
CA LEU A 32 -51.21 -32.72 25.64
C LEU A 32 -50.46 -33.51 26.73
N VAL A 33 -49.13 -33.38 26.75
CA VAL A 33 -48.41 -32.55 27.75
C VAL A 33 -47.24 -31.86 27.04
N VAL A 34 -46.99 -30.60 27.35
CA VAL A 34 -45.97 -29.72 26.75
C VAL A 34 -44.79 -29.52 27.71
N ALA A 35 -43.59 -29.40 27.13
CA ALA A 35 -42.33 -28.87 27.71
C ALA A 35 -41.62 -29.68 28.83
N CYS A 36 -40.29 -29.85 28.67
CA CYS A 36 -39.26 -29.24 29.54
C CYS A 36 -37.84 -29.85 29.46
N THR A 37 -37.55 -30.88 28.65
CA THR A 37 -36.24 -31.59 28.68
C THR A 37 -35.56 -31.77 27.32
N ALA A 38 -35.09 -30.68 26.70
CA ALA A 38 -34.24 -30.74 25.50
C ALA A 38 -33.36 -29.48 25.29
N SER A 39 -32.45 -29.17 26.23
CA SER A 39 -31.57 -27.98 26.15
C SER A 39 -30.17 -28.15 26.76
N VAL A 40 -29.33 -29.07 26.25
CA VAL A 40 -27.89 -29.13 26.62
C VAL A 40 -26.98 -29.55 25.45
N ILE A 41 -27.04 -28.88 24.29
CA ILE A 41 -25.93 -28.85 23.32
C ILE A 41 -25.93 -27.50 22.59
N ALA A 42 -24.90 -26.67 22.84
CA ALA A 42 -24.30 -25.67 21.94
C ALA A 42 -23.70 -24.48 22.73
N THR A 43 -22.48 -24.63 23.25
CA THR A 43 -21.70 -23.49 23.78
C THR A 43 -20.29 -23.56 23.19
N GLY A 44 -20.14 -22.98 22.01
CA GLY A 44 -18.93 -23.09 21.18
C GLY A 44 -18.75 -21.91 20.24
N CYS A 45 -19.10 -20.69 20.70
CA CYS A 45 -18.77 -19.47 19.97
C CYS A 45 -17.26 -19.22 20.10
N ALA A 46 -16.49 -19.70 19.13
CA ALA A 46 -15.12 -19.26 18.93
C ALA A 46 -15.14 -17.76 18.61
N SER A 47 -14.72 -16.94 19.57
CA SER A 47 -14.59 -15.50 19.41
C SER A 47 -13.45 -15.17 18.44
N LEU A 48 -13.75 -15.21 17.15
CA LEU A 48 -12.90 -14.60 16.12
C LEU A 48 -12.96 -13.08 16.33
N THR A 49 -12.08 -12.56 17.17
CA THR A 49 -11.81 -11.13 17.27
C THR A 49 -11.42 -10.64 15.88
N PRO A 50 -12.19 -9.72 15.26
CA PRO A 50 -11.79 -9.13 13.99
C PRO A 50 -10.41 -8.51 14.14
N PRO A 51 -9.51 -8.59 13.14
CA PRO A 51 -8.27 -7.83 13.20
C PRO A 51 -8.66 -6.37 13.36
N THR A 52 -8.23 -5.76 14.47
CA THR A 52 -8.52 -4.35 14.75
C THR A 52 -8.04 -3.54 13.53
N PRO A 53 -8.92 -2.76 12.87
CA PRO A 53 -8.46 -1.77 11.92
C PRO A 53 -7.40 -0.94 12.64
N VAL A 54 -6.23 -0.78 12.02
CA VAL A 54 -5.20 0.11 12.56
C VAL A 54 -5.75 1.52 12.34
N GLU A 55 -6.48 2.03 13.33
CA GLU A 55 -7.04 3.37 13.27
C GLU A 55 -5.89 4.35 13.02
N PRO A 56 -5.98 5.20 11.98
CA PRO A 56 -4.99 6.24 11.78
C PRO A 56 -4.90 7.07 13.07
N SER A 57 -3.69 7.19 13.63
CA SER A 57 -3.46 7.90 14.90
C SER A 57 -4.25 9.21 14.92
N ALA A 58 -5.18 9.35 15.86
CA ALA A 58 -6.10 10.48 15.90
C ALA A 58 -5.32 11.81 15.96
N GLY A 59 -5.24 12.50 14.82
CA GLY A 59 -4.32 13.63 14.60
C GLY A 59 -3.50 13.58 13.30
N ALA A 60 -3.52 12.47 12.55
CA ALA A 60 -2.87 12.39 11.23
C ALA A 60 -3.60 13.26 10.18
N THR A 61 -3.14 14.49 9.99
CA THR A 61 -3.59 15.35 8.89
C THR A 61 -3.13 14.79 7.55
N VAL A 62 -4.06 14.52 6.65
CA VAL A 62 -3.72 14.18 5.26
C VAL A 62 -3.29 15.45 4.55
N GLU A 63 -2.06 15.46 4.05
CA GLU A 63 -1.50 16.52 3.23
C GLU A 63 -1.76 16.20 1.75
N HIS A 64 -2.36 17.14 1.03
CA HIS A 64 -2.51 17.09 -0.42
C HIS A 64 -1.66 18.22 -1.02
N TYR A 65 -0.89 17.89 -2.05
CA TYR A 65 -0.30 18.89 -2.94
C TYR A 65 -0.68 18.55 -4.38
N ARG A 66 -1.19 19.52 -5.13
CA ARG A 66 -1.33 19.39 -6.59
C ARG A 66 -0.60 20.49 -7.31
N GLY A 67 -0.25 20.22 -8.56
CA GLY A 67 0.25 21.24 -9.47
C GLY A 67 1.04 20.64 -10.61
N ARG A 68 2.08 21.35 -11.02
CA ARG A 68 2.85 21.08 -12.25
C ARG A 68 4.29 20.74 -11.94
N PHE A 69 4.84 19.79 -12.70
CA PHE A 69 6.24 19.42 -12.61
C PHE A 69 6.96 19.54 -13.96
N SER A 70 8.27 19.75 -13.90
CA SER A 70 9.17 19.49 -15.02
C SER A 70 10.47 18.88 -14.51
N VAL A 71 10.96 17.81 -15.12
CA VAL A 71 12.25 17.19 -14.83
C VAL A 71 13.14 17.23 -16.06
N ARG A 72 14.29 17.89 -15.92
CA ARG A 72 15.41 17.81 -16.85
C ARG A 72 16.45 16.84 -16.29
N TYR A 73 16.84 15.86 -17.10
CA TYR A 73 17.79 14.81 -16.73
C TYR A 73 18.65 14.47 -17.95
N GLU A 74 19.73 13.72 -17.74
CA GLU A 74 20.52 13.14 -18.82
C GLU A 74 20.19 11.65 -18.96
N GLN A 75 20.17 11.14 -20.19
CA GLN A 75 20.09 9.71 -20.46
C GLN A 75 20.98 9.38 -21.67
N ASN A 76 21.96 8.50 -21.48
CA ASN A 76 22.90 8.06 -22.52
C ASN A 76 23.68 9.21 -23.22
N GLY A 77 24.11 10.24 -22.49
CA GLY A 77 24.79 11.41 -23.09
C GLY A 77 23.86 12.49 -23.65
N GLU A 78 22.54 12.24 -23.68
CA GLU A 78 21.56 13.19 -24.22
C GLU A 78 20.74 13.87 -23.13
N ALA A 79 20.57 15.19 -23.24
CA ALA A 79 19.69 15.95 -22.38
C ALA A 79 18.21 15.65 -22.69
N ARG A 80 17.48 15.14 -21.70
CA ARG A 80 16.05 14.83 -21.76
C ARG A 80 15.27 15.79 -20.88
N ASN A 81 13.98 15.96 -21.20
CA ASN A 81 13.04 16.73 -20.39
C ASN A 81 11.67 16.04 -20.41
N THR A 82 11.02 15.98 -19.25
CA THR A 82 9.63 15.53 -19.11
C THR A 82 8.87 16.53 -18.23
N TYR A 83 7.57 16.66 -18.45
CA TYR A 83 6.73 17.63 -17.73
C TYR A 83 5.27 17.19 -17.73
N GLY A 84 4.51 17.74 -16.80
CA GLY A 84 3.09 17.43 -16.65
C GLY A 84 2.55 17.91 -15.32
N ASN A 85 1.56 17.19 -14.79
CA ASN A 85 0.92 17.51 -13.52
C ASN A 85 1.24 16.43 -12.47
N PHE A 86 1.14 16.76 -11.19
CA PHE A 86 1.25 15.79 -10.11
C PHE A 86 0.08 15.89 -9.13
N ASP A 87 -0.30 14.76 -8.57
CA ASP A 87 -1.18 14.63 -7.41
C ASP A 87 -0.39 13.89 -6.32
N TRP A 88 -0.11 14.58 -5.22
CA TRP A 88 0.59 14.03 -4.06
C TRP A 88 -0.36 13.95 -2.89
N GLN A 89 -0.52 12.76 -2.32
CA GLN A 89 -1.27 12.51 -1.08
C GLN A 89 -0.34 11.89 -0.04
N GLN A 90 -0.28 12.49 1.14
CA GLN A 90 0.54 12.05 2.26
C GLN A 90 -0.28 11.91 3.54
N ASN A 91 -0.21 10.73 4.16
CA ASN A 91 -0.82 10.41 5.44
C ASN A 91 0.25 9.84 6.37
N GLY A 92 0.85 10.73 7.17
CA GLY A 92 2.01 10.43 8.01
C GLY A 92 3.20 9.94 7.17
N GLU A 93 3.60 8.70 7.39
CA GLU A 93 4.69 8.06 6.65
C GLU A 93 4.25 7.41 5.33
N ASN A 94 2.95 7.34 5.04
CA ASN A 94 2.44 6.85 3.75
C ASN A 94 2.37 8.01 2.75
N ALA A 95 2.97 7.85 1.58
CA ALA A 95 2.89 8.79 0.46
C ALA A 95 2.45 8.06 -0.82
N THR A 96 1.62 8.71 -1.62
CA THR A 96 1.31 8.33 -3.01
C THR A 96 1.50 9.56 -3.88
N VAL A 97 2.33 9.45 -4.92
CA VAL A 97 2.63 10.51 -5.87
C VAL A 97 2.28 10.01 -7.27
N GLN A 98 1.22 10.54 -7.84
CA GLN A 98 0.81 10.27 -9.21
C GLN A 98 1.40 11.34 -10.13
N LEU A 99 2.15 10.90 -11.15
CA LEU A 99 2.62 11.75 -12.24
C LEU A 99 1.68 11.60 -13.43
N LEU A 100 1.22 12.74 -13.93
CA LEU A 100 0.25 12.87 -15.02
C LEU A 100 0.92 13.62 -16.18
N ASP A 101 0.62 13.26 -17.41
CA ASP A 101 1.04 14.05 -18.57
C ASP A 101 0.15 15.31 -18.77
N PRO A 102 0.47 16.19 -19.74
CA PRO A 102 -0.35 17.38 -20.03
C PRO A 102 -1.79 17.08 -20.50
N LEU A 103 -2.11 15.83 -20.87
CA LEU A 103 -3.46 15.39 -21.23
C LEU A 103 -4.22 14.81 -20.02
N GLY A 104 -3.58 14.73 -18.85
CA GLY A 104 -4.14 14.16 -17.63
C GLY A 104 -4.08 12.63 -17.57
N GLN A 105 -3.33 11.96 -18.46
CA GLN A 105 -3.15 10.51 -18.36
C GLN A 105 -2.06 10.17 -17.34
N THR A 106 -2.24 9.08 -16.61
CA THR A 106 -1.23 8.61 -15.65
C THR A 106 0.01 8.12 -16.38
N GLN A 107 1.15 8.69 -16.05
CA GLN A 107 2.47 8.26 -16.54
C GLN A 107 3.12 7.29 -15.54
N ALA A 108 3.02 7.59 -14.25
CA ALA A 108 3.54 6.77 -13.16
C ALA A 108 2.76 7.01 -11.85
N ILE A 109 2.75 6.02 -10.95
CA ILE A 109 2.34 6.21 -9.55
C ILE A 109 3.46 5.67 -8.66
N VAL A 110 4.04 6.53 -7.84
CA VAL A 110 5.00 6.14 -6.80
C VAL A 110 4.25 5.99 -5.48
N ARG A 111 4.46 4.87 -4.79
CA ARG A 111 3.95 4.66 -3.42
C ARG A 111 5.11 4.38 -2.49
N GLU A 112 5.08 4.99 -1.31
CA GLU A 112 6.11 4.83 -0.29
C GLU A 112 5.46 4.78 1.09
N ASN A 113 5.87 3.81 1.92
CA ASN A 113 5.51 3.71 3.34
C ASN A 113 6.67 3.02 4.10
N PRO A 114 6.66 2.98 5.45
CA PRO A 114 7.77 2.42 6.24
C PRO A 114 8.15 0.96 5.96
N ARG A 115 7.30 0.20 5.27
CA ARG A 115 7.51 -1.23 4.99
C ARG A 115 7.74 -1.54 3.51
N SER A 116 7.35 -0.65 2.60
CA SER A 116 7.47 -0.87 1.16
C SER A 116 7.47 0.41 0.34
N ALA A 117 8.18 0.35 -0.79
CA ALA A 117 8.15 1.37 -1.81
C ALA A 117 8.00 0.71 -3.19
N SER A 118 7.19 1.30 -4.07
CA SER A 118 6.86 0.74 -5.38
C SER A 118 6.58 1.81 -6.43
N LEU A 119 6.86 1.47 -7.70
CA LEU A 119 6.52 2.24 -8.88
C LEU A 119 5.51 1.47 -9.74
N GLU A 120 4.33 2.03 -9.94
CA GLU A 120 3.30 1.51 -10.85
C GLU A 120 3.38 2.27 -12.19
N LEU A 121 3.32 1.52 -13.30
CA LEU A 121 3.27 2.07 -14.65
C LEU A 121 2.02 1.53 -15.37
N PRO A 122 1.39 2.31 -16.28
CA PRO A 122 0.22 1.86 -17.03
C PRO A 122 0.43 0.51 -17.72
N GLY A 123 -0.48 -0.44 -17.49
CA GLY A 123 -0.46 -1.77 -18.11
C GLY A 123 0.68 -2.70 -17.66
N LYS A 124 1.44 -2.36 -16.61
CA LYS A 124 2.52 -3.20 -16.05
C LYS A 124 2.20 -3.61 -14.61
N ALA A 125 2.84 -4.69 -14.15
CA ALA A 125 2.85 -5.02 -12.72
C ALA A 125 3.64 -3.96 -11.92
N PRO A 126 3.33 -3.73 -10.63
CA PRO A 126 4.10 -2.82 -9.79
C PRO A 126 5.58 -3.26 -9.71
N LEU A 127 6.48 -2.30 -9.93
CA LEU A 127 7.92 -2.49 -9.82
C LEU A 127 8.37 -2.18 -8.39
N THR A 128 9.25 -3.02 -7.85
CA THR A 128 9.83 -2.88 -6.51
C THR A 128 11.32 -3.27 -6.56
N GLY A 129 12.09 -2.83 -5.57
CA GLY A 129 13.52 -3.11 -5.49
C GLY A 129 14.12 -2.69 -4.15
N PRO A 130 15.42 -2.95 -3.90
CA PRO A 130 16.09 -2.60 -2.64
C PRO A 130 16.10 -1.09 -2.36
N ARG A 131 16.09 -0.26 -3.41
CA ARG A 131 15.95 1.19 -3.34
C ARG A 131 14.94 1.63 -4.41
N LEU A 132 13.98 2.46 -4.03
CA LEU A 132 13.00 2.99 -4.97
C LEU A 132 13.63 3.96 -5.99
N GLU A 133 14.67 4.69 -5.60
CA GLU A 133 15.40 5.59 -6.51
C GLU A 133 15.94 4.84 -7.73
N ASP A 134 16.58 3.70 -7.54
CA ASP A 134 17.12 2.85 -8.61
C ASP A 134 15.98 2.37 -9.54
N VAL A 135 14.87 1.88 -8.97
CA VAL A 135 13.68 1.44 -9.72
C VAL A 135 13.06 2.57 -10.55
N MET A 136 13.02 3.80 -10.02
CA MET A 136 12.56 4.97 -10.77
C MET A 136 13.54 5.37 -11.86
N HIS A 137 14.84 5.35 -11.60
CA HIS A 137 15.86 5.67 -12.58
C HIS A 137 15.81 4.70 -13.78
N ASP A 138 15.78 3.39 -13.53
CA ASP A 138 15.71 2.36 -14.58
C ASP A 138 14.43 2.47 -15.43
N ALA A 139 13.31 2.83 -14.80
CA ALA A 139 12.00 2.85 -15.45
C ALA A 139 11.61 4.19 -16.11
N LEU A 140 12.12 5.32 -15.59
CA LEU A 140 11.74 6.68 -15.99
C LEU A 140 12.91 7.52 -16.52
N GLY A 141 14.15 7.08 -16.32
CA GLY A 141 15.38 7.86 -16.55
C GLY A 141 15.77 8.81 -15.40
N PHE A 142 14.93 8.95 -14.37
CA PHE A 142 15.17 9.83 -13.22
C PHE A 142 14.49 9.30 -11.96
N ALA A 143 15.01 9.72 -10.80
CA ALA A 143 14.47 9.37 -9.49
C ALA A 143 13.94 10.61 -8.76
N LEU A 144 12.69 10.58 -8.28
CA LEU A 144 12.16 11.61 -7.39
C LEU A 144 12.33 11.19 -5.92
N PRO A 145 12.93 12.03 -5.06
CA PRO A 145 13.21 11.68 -3.66
C PRO A 145 11.95 11.87 -2.80
N VAL A 146 10.94 11.01 -2.98
CA VAL A 146 9.64 11.12 -2.28
C VAL A 146 9.82 11.21 -0.75
N GLY A 147 10.69 10.37 -0.19
CA GLY A 147 11.03 10.39 1.24
C GLY A 147 11.57 11.74 1.74
N GLY A 148 12.37 12.45 0.93
CA GLY A 148 12.92 13.77 1.24
C GLY A 148 11.93 14.91 0.98
N LEU A 149 11.29 14.90 -0.19
CA LEU A 149 10.28 15.90 -0.61
C LEU A 149 9.17 16.07 0.42
N ARG A 150 8.73 14.97 1.06
CA ARG A 150 7.83 14.95 2.22
C ARG A 150 8.17 15.97 3.31
N TYR A 151 9.45 16.21 3.58
CA TYR A 151 9.92 17.17 4.58
C TYR A 151 10.29 18.51 3.95
N TRP A 152 10.92 18.50 2.77
CA TRP A 152 11.35 19.72 2.10
C TRP A 152 10.17 20.58 1.63
N LEU A 153 9.03 20.00 1.24
CA LEU A 153 7.80 20.76 0.96
C LEU A 153 7.22 21.47 2.21
N ARG A 154 7.56 21.00 3.41
CA ARG A 154 7.27 21.66 4.70
C ARG A 154 8.43 22.56 5.17
N MET A 155 9.44 22.76 4.33
CA MET A 155 10.68 23.49 4.63
C MET A 155 11.46 22.94 5.84
N GLN A 156 11.45 21.62 6.00
CA GLN A 156 12.13 20.90 7.08
C GLN A 156 13.18 19.96 6.51
N GLY A 157 14.25 19.71 7.27
CA GLY A 157 15.13 18.58 6.99
C GLY A 157 14.40 17.25 7.20
N ALA A 158 14.76 16.23 6.42
CA ALA A 158 14.30 14.87 6.68
C ALA A 158 15.10 14.27 7.86
N PRO A 159 14.51 13.38 8.67
CA PRO A 159 15.22 12.71 9.75
C PRO A 159 16.28 11.74 9.20
N GLY A 160 17.32 11.49 9.98
CA GLY A 160 18.37 10.52 9.66
C GLY A 160 19.63 11.12 9.02
N SER A 161 19.57 12.34 8.51
CA SER A 161 20.74 13.08 7.99
C SER A 161 20.71 14.55 8.41
N GLN A 162 21.81 15.27 8.17
CA GLN A 162 21.94 16.68 8.53
C GLN A 162 21.50 17.58 7.36
N ALA A 163 20.49 18.41 7.60
CA ALA A 163 20.12 19.51 6.72
C ALA A 163 20.93 20.78 7.01
N SER A 164 21.26 21.54 5.97
CA SER A 164 21.55 22.98 6.07
C SER A 164 20.36 23.75 5.50
N ILE A 165 19.84 24.75 6.22
CA ILE A 165 18.74 25.61 5.78
C ILE A 165 19.18 27.07 5.87
N GLU A 166 19.34 27.69 4.72
CA GLU A 166 19.60 29.13 4.58
C GLU A 166 18.26 29.88 4.60
N ARG A 167 18.24 31.09 5.17
CA ARG A 167 17.04 31.92 5.33
C ARG A 167 17.30 33.35 4.88
N ASP A 168 16.29 33.96 4.29
CA ASP A 168 16.28 35.38 3.96
C ASP A 168 16.44 36.22 5.24
N PRO A 169 17.43 37.14 5.33
CA PRO A 169 17.71 37.87 6.57
C PRO A 169 16.55 38.73 7.09
N GLN A 170 15.70 39.25 6.20
CA GLN A 170 14.63 40.20 6.55
C GLN A 170 13.34 39.49 6.95
N THR A 171 12.93 38.49 6.17
CA THR A 171 11.66 37.78 6.32
C THR A 171 11.78 36.46 7.09
N GLN A 172 13.01 35.98 7.33
CA GLN A 172 13.34 34.69 7.96
C GLN A 172 12.73 33.46 7.24
N ARG A 173 12.20 33.66 6.02
CA ARG A 173 11.73 32.59 5.14
C ARG A 173 12.93 31.77 4.66
N PRO A 174 12.82 30.44 4.57
CA PRO A 174 13.82 29.61 3.91
C PRO A 174 14.11 30.11 2.48
N THR A 175 15.32 29.92 2.00
CA THR A 175 15.70 30.25 0.62
C THR A 175 16.36 29.05 -0.06
N HIS A 176 17.26 28.37 0.65
CA HIS A 176 17.93 27.16 0.20
C HIS A 176 17.93 26.09 1.31
N LEU A 177 17.67 24.84 0.94
CA LEU A 177 17.92 23.66 1.80
C LEU A 177 18.88 22.72 1.08
N LYS A 178 19.91 22.24 1.78
CA LYS A 178 20.87 21.24 1.28
C LYS A 178 20.86 20.02 2.20
N GLN A 179 20.61 18.84 1.64
CA GLN A 179 20.57 17.57 2.36
C GLN A 179 20.71 16.39 1.37
N ASP A 180 21.40 15.31 1.74
CA ASP A 180 21.50 14.06 0.96
C ASP A 180 21.93 14.24 -0.52
N GLY A 181 22.80 15.21 -0.79
CA GLY A 181 23.26 15.56 -2.14
C GLY A 181 22.26 16.39 -2.96
N TRP A 182 21.07 16.66 -2.43
CA TRP A 182 20.08 17.56 -3.02
C TRP A 182 20.28 19.00 -2.56
N THR A 183 20.09 19.94 -3.49
CA THR A 183 19.85 21.37 -3.22
C THR A 183 18.42 21.70 -3.60
N ILE A 184 17.68 22.37 -2.70
CA ILE A 184 16.28 22.76 -2.85
C ILE A 184 16.19 24.27 -2.71
N ASP A 185 15.82 24.94 -3.79
CA ASP A 185 15.64 26.40 -3.86
C ASP A 185 14.16 26.74 -3.72
N TYR A 186 13.81 27.52 -2.69
CA TYR A 186 12.44 27.95 -2.41
C TYR A 186 12.11 29.23 -3.20
N GLN A 187 11.61 29.04 -4.41
CA GLN A 187 11.45 30.09 -5.42
C GLN A 187 10.19 30.96 -5.24
N ALA A 188 9.13 30.41 -4.65
CA ALA A 188 7.89 31.15 -4.39
C ALA A 188 7.12 30.59 -3.20
N TYR A 189 6.33 31.46 -2.58
CA TYR A 189 5.48 31.15 -1.44
C TYR A 189 4.01 31.48 -1.75
N PHE A 190 3.09 30.81 -1.04
CA PHE A 190 1.72 31.29 -0.92
C PHE A 190 1.66 32.40 0.14
N ASP A 191 0.76 33.36 -0.07
CA ASP A 191 0.43 34.35 0.94
C ASP A 191 -0.48 33.74 2.01
N GLY A 192 -0.17 33.99 3.28
CA GLY A 192 -0.94 33.51 4.42
C GLY A 192 -0.10 32.91 5.55
N THR A 193 -0.79 32.35 6.54
CA THR A 193 -0.21 31.66 7.70
C THR A 193 -0.99 30.35 7.91
N PRO A 194 -0.33 29.18 8.05
CA PRO A 194 1.12 28.96 8.03
C PRO A 194 1.74 29.24 6.65
N LEU A 195 3.04 29.53 6.63
CA LEU A 195 3.81 29.69 5.39
C LEU A 195 3.79 28.37 4.61
N ARG A 196 3.40 28.42 3.33
CA ARG A 196 3.42 27.27 2.41
C ARG A 196 4.25 27.61 1.18
N VAL A 197 5.08 26.67 0.72
CA VAL A 197 5.82 26.86 -0.53
C VAL A 197 4.88 26.71 -1.74
N LYS A 198 5.08 27.55 -2.74
CA LYS A 198 4.35 27.58 -4.02
C LYS A 198 5.22 27.12 -5.20
N ARG A 199 6.54 27.27 -5.11
CA ARG A 199 7.47 26.71 -6.08
C ARG A 199 8.77 26.29 -5.41
N VAL A 200 9.20 25.06 -5.70
CA VAL A 200 10.56 24.57 -5.42
C VAL A 200 11.24 24.19 -6.73
N ASP A 201 12.50 24.57 -6.85
CA ASP A 201 13.41 24.01 -7.85
C ASP A 201 14.43 23.14 -7.07
N LEU A 202 14.54 21.86 -7.39
CA LEU A 202 15.47 20.91 -6.79
C LEU A 202 16.55 20.55 -7.80
N SER A 203 17.78 20.37 -7.34
CA SER A 203 18.89 19.87 -8.14
C SER A 203 19.73 18.84 -7.37
N ARG A 204 20.28 17.88 -8.11
CA ARG A 204 21.26 16.89 -7.64
C ARG A 204 22.15 16.52 -8.83
N ASP A 205 23.44 16.37 -8.59
CA ASP A 205 24.38 15.79 -9.54
C ASP A 205 24.70 14.36 -9.07
N LEU A 206 24.65 13.40 -10.00
CA LEU A 206 25.04 12.01 -9.76
C LEU A 206 26.06 11.61 -10.81
N ASP A 207 27.31 11.46 -10.38
CA ASP A 207 28.43 11.02 -11.21
C ASP A 207 28.58 11.79 -12.54
N GLY A 208 28.25 13.09 -12.53
CA GLY A 208 28.29 13.97 -13.69
C GLY A 208 27.00 14.03 -14.50
N SER A 209 25.95 13.30 -14.11
CA SER A 209 24.60 13.39 -14.69
C SER A 209 23.74 14.38 -13.89
N PRO A 210 23.46 15.60 -14.40
CA PRO A 210 22.67 16.59 -13.68
C PRO A 210 21.18 16.28 -13.75
N LEU A 211 20.54 16.21 -12.58
CA LEU A 211 19.09 16.10 -12.41
C LEU A 211 18.54 17.42 -11.85
N ALA A 212 17.62 18.04 -12.58
CA ALA A 212 16.90 19.25 -12.15
C ALA A 212 15.39 19.01 -12.20
N VAL A 213 14.72 19.18 -11.06
CA VAL A 213 13.27 19.02 -10.90
C VAL A 213 12.68 20.38 -10.52
N ARG A 214 11.60 20.80 -11.16
CA ARG A 214 10.79 21.93 -10.71
C ARG A 214 9.41 21.44 -10.34
N LEU A 215 8.92 21.85 -9.18
CA LEU A 215 7.53 21.68 -8.76
C LEU A 215 6.91 23.06 -8.56
N VAL A 216 5.80 23.32 -9.24
CA VAL A 216 4.91 24.46 -8.99
C VAL A 216 3.67 23.89 -8.35
N ILE A 217 3.41 24.27 -7.11
CA ILE A 217 2.25 23.86 -6.33
C ILE A 217 1.14 24.88 -6.58
N ASP A 218 -0.02 24.38 -6.96
CA ASP A 218 -1.20 25.19 -7.26
C ASP A 218 -2.19 25.22 -6.08
N GLU A 219 -2.22 24.14 -5.27
CA GLU A 219 -3.00 24.02 -4.02
C GLU A 219 -2.30 23.17 -2.95
#